data_AF-A0A483GES0-F1
#
_entry.id   AF-A0A483GES0-F1
#
_cell.length_a   1.000
_cell.length_b   1.000
_cell.length_c   1.000
_cell.angle_alpha   90.00
_cell.angle_beta   90.00
_cell.angle_gamma   90.00
#
_symmetry.space_group_name_H-M   'P 1'
#
loop_
_entity.id
_entity.type
_entity.pdbx_description
1 polymer ?
#
loop_
_entity_poly.entity_id
_entity_poly.type
_entity_poly.pdbx_seq_one_letter_code
_entity_poly.pdbx_strand_id
1 'polypeptide(L)'
;DSFKKILVISSFKAGERISNDIKNELHRVIKECNDPSINSVVNEKVSKKGSYIPNFEMEVIFKDVTNKNELVDSLNSFKFALVIFDMHGGHDYDGHGFLELSGEILYPYELMGLANIPPIVVLSACDTSPADRNHFNAANAFLCAGAKTVLASTYPILSRDAAIYIGRLYKRLRYYLPERILFTKTSLRWSEFITG
;
A
#
# COMPACT_ATOMS: atom_id res chain seq x y z
N ASP A 1 -3.27 -11.06 -13.35
CA ASP A 1 -2.03 -11.33 -12.60
C ASP A 1 -1.43 -10.13 -11.87
N SER A 2 -1.60 -8.89 -12.34
CA SER A 2 -0.95 -7.71 -11.72
C SER A 2 -1.27 -7.48 -10.24
N PHE A 3 -2.34 -8.07 -9.69
CA PHE A 3 -2.73 -7.95 -8.27
C PHE A 3 -2.27 -9.13 -7.39
N LYS A 4 -1.52 -10.09 -7.94
CA LYS A 4 -1.06 -11.27 -7.19
C LYS A 4 0.07 -10.95 -6.20
N LYS A 5 0.77 -9.83 -6.36
CA LYS A 5 1.83 -9.43 -5.44
C LYS A 5 1.65 -7.99 -4.98
N ILE A 6 1.96 -7.77 -3.71
CA ILE A 6 2.03 -6.47 -3.06
C ILE A 6 3.48 -6.26 -2.64
N LEU A 7 4.07 -5.15 -3.06
CA LEU A 7 5.36 -4.71 -2.52
C LEU A 7 5.12 -3.82 -1.32
N VAL A 8 5.71 -4.15 -0.17
CA VAL A 8 5.77 -3.28 1.00
C VAL A 8 7.21 -2.81 1.12
N ILE A 9 7.43 -1.52 0.91
CA ILE A 9 8.73 -0.88 1.07
C ILE A 9 8.74 -0.19 2.43
N SER A 10 9.64 -0.63 3.31
CA SER A 10 9.79 -0.09 4.64
C SER A 10 11.11 0.67 4.78
N SER A 11 11.08 1.81 5.48
CA SER A 11 12.30 2.55 5.82
C SER A 11 12.14 3.31 7.14
N PHE A 12 12.90 2.90 8.14
CA PHE A 12 12.90 3.49 9.48
C PHE A 12 14.31 3.47 10.07
N LYS A 13 14.61 4.39 10.99
CA LYS A 13 15.89 4.38 11.70
C LYS A 13 15.94 3.18 12.66
N ALA A 14 17.15 2.72 12.94
CA ALA A 14 17.36 1.59 13.83
C ALA A 14 16.77 1.85 15.22
N GLY A 15 16.00 0.89 15.74
CA GLY A 15 15.37 0.96 17.07
C GLY A 15 14.01 1.67 17.10
N GLU A 16 13.50 2.16 15.97
CA GLU A 16 12.16 2.73 15.93
C GLU A 16 11.08 1.68 16.19
N ARG A 17 10.25 1.94 17.21
CA ARG A 17 9.23 1.00 17.70
C ARG A 17 8.15 0.69 16.67
N ILE A 18 7.88 1.61 15.75
CA ILE A 18 6.81 1.52 14.77
C ILE A 18 7.19 0.70 13.52
N SER A 19 8.48 0.45 13.32
CA SER A 19 9.05 -0.15 12.10
C SER A 19 8.51 -1.53 11.72
N ASN A 20 7.85 -2.22 12.65
CA ASN A 20 7.31 -3.56 12.42
C ASN A 20 5.78 -3.63 12.50
N ASP A 21 5.07 -2.52 12.72
CA ASP A 21 3.62 -2.57 12.93
C ASP A 21 2.88 -3.13 11.71
N ILE A 22 3.16 -2.61 10.50
CA ILE A 22 2.54 -3.08 9.25
C ILE A 22 2.96 -4.52 8.95
N LYS A 23 4.26 -4.84 9.07
CA LYS A 23 4.79 -6.18 8.83
C LYS A 23 4.14 -7.22 9.74
N ASN A 24 4.03 -6.92 11.03
CA ASN A 24 3.40 -7.81 12.01
C ASN A 24 1.90 -7.98 11.75
N GLU A 25 1.20 -6.90 11.42
CA GLU A 25 -0.23 -6.96 11.13
C GLU A 25 -0.52 -7.72 9.84
N LEU A 26 0.28 -7.52 8.78
CA LEU A 26 0.17 -8.29 7.54
C LEU A 26 0.47 -9.77 7.79
N HIS A 27 1.53 -10.12 8.53
CA HIS A 27 1.78 -11.51 8.91
C HIS A 27 0.61 -12.13 9.66
N ARG A 28 0.04 -11.40 10.64
CA ARG A 28 -1.13 -11.84 11.41
C ARG A 28 -2.34 -12.09 10.50
N VAL A 29 -2.66 -11.14 9.64
CA VAL A 29 -3.80 -11.20 8.72
C VAL A 29 -3.61 -12.29 7.66
N ILE A 30 -2.42 -12.44 7.08
CA ILE A 30 -2.12 -13.49 6.10
C ILE A 30 -2.29 -14.86 6.74
N LYS A 31 -1.77 -15.06 7.96
CA LYS A 31 -1.96 -16.30 8.72
C LYS A 31 -3.44 -16.58 8.96
N GLU A 32 -4.21 -15.58 9.39
CA GLU A 32 -5.66 -15.68 9.58
C GLU A 32 -6.39 -16.07 8.28
N CYS A 33 -6.03 -15.45 7.16
CA CYS A 33 -6.63 -15.70 5.84
C CYS A 33 -6.30 -17.09 5.26
N ASN A 34 -5.21 -17.69 5.70
CA ASN A 34 -4.76 -19.01 5.28
C ASN A 34 -5.14 -20.12 6.29
N ASP A 35 -5.73 -19.76 7.43
CA ASP A 35 -6.23 -20.74 8.39
C ASP A 35 -7.35 -21.59 7.75
N PRO A 36 -7.22 -22.93 7.71
CA PRO A 36 -8.22 -23.79 7.08
C PRO A 36 -9.64 -23.65 7.66
N SER A 37 -9.75 -23.35 8.96
CA SER A 37 -11.05 -23.16 9.63
C SER A 37 -11.75 -21.88 9.16
N ILE A 38 -11.00 -20.80 8.96
CA ILE A 38 -11.53 -19.53 8.46
C ILE A 38 -11.78 -19.63 6.95
N ASN A 39 -10.82 -20.17 6.22
CA ASN A 39 -10.89 -20.31 4.77
C ASN A 39 -12.09 -21.18 4.36
N SER A 40 -12.36 -22.28 5.07
CA SER A 40 -13.53 -23.13 4.80
C SER A 40 -14.86 -22.38 5.01
N VAL A 41 -15.01 -21.61 6.09
CA VAL A 41 -16.22 -20.82 6.37
C VAL A 41 -16.42 -19.70 5.35
N VAL A 42 -15.34 -19.00 4.96
CA VAL A 42 -15.41 -17.97 3.91
C VAL A 42 -15.80 -18.61 2.58
N ASN A 43 -15.13 -19.69 2.18
CA ASN A 43 -15.45 -20.39 0.94
C ASN A 43 -16.89 -20.91 0.93
N GLU A 44 -17.40 -21.44 2.04
CA GLU A 44 -18.79 -21.91 2.13
C GLU A 44 -19.81 -20.76 1.99
N LYS A 45 -19.58 -19.62 2.67
CA LYS A 45 -20.48 -18.47 2.60
C LYS A 45 -20.48 -17.81 1.23
N VAL A 46 -19.32 -17.71 0.58
CA VAL A 46 -19.20 -17.01 -0.70
C VAL A 46 -19.54 -17.93 -1.89
N SER A 47 -19.29 -19.25 -1.82
CA SER A 47 -19.72 -20.22 -2.84
C SER A 47 -21.25 -20.31 -2.99
N LYS A 48 -22.01 -20.15 -1.90
CA LYS A 48 -23.49 -20.07 -1.96
C LYS A 48 -24.03 -18.89 -2.79
N LYS A 49 -23.21 -17.86 -3.04
CA LYS A 49 -23.56 -16.73 -3.92
C LYS A 49 -23.06 -16.88 -5.36
N GLY A 50 -22.37 -17.97 -5.71
CA GLY A 50 -21.90 -18.25 -7.08
C GLY A 50 -20.83 -17.29 -7.62
N SER A 51 -20.34 -16.35 -6.79
CA SER A 51 -19.55 -15.18 -7.22
C SER A 51 -18.11 -15.15 -6.66
N TYR A 52 -17.63 -16.27 -6.12
CA TYR A 52 -16.28 -16.35 -5.55
C TYR A 52 -15.29 -17.02 -6.48
N ILE A 53 -14.04 -16.55 -6.44
CA ILE A 53 -12.91 -17.30 -6.98
C ILE A 53 -12.19 -17.94 -5.81
N PRO A 54 -12.27 -19.27 -5.67
CA PRO A 54 -11.49 -19.99 -4.68
C PRO A 54 -10.01 -19.68 -4.87
N ASN A 55 -9.31 -19.42 -3.78
CA ASN A 55 -7.85 -19.38 -3.72
C ASN A 55 -7.17 -18.28 -4.57
N PHE A 56 -7.70 -17.06 -4.57
CA PHE A 56 -6.90 -15.90 -5.00
C PHE A 56 -5.75 -15.67 -4.01
N GLU A 57 -4.62 -16.31 -4.28
CA GLU A 57 -3.41 -16.16 -3.48
C GLU A 57 -2.70 -14.85 -3.84
N MET A 58 -2.42 -14.08 -2.80
CA MET A 58 -1.60 -12.88 -2.89
C MET A 58 -0.34 -13.08 -2.08
N GLU A 59 0.78 -12.70 -2.66
CA GLU A 59 2.08 -12.67 -2.01
C GLU A 59 2.38 -11.25 -1.55
N VAL A 60 2.91 -11.10 -0.33
CA VAL A 60 3.44 -9.83 0.16
C VAL A 60 4.96 -9.93 0.17
N ILE A 61 5.61 -9.04 -0.57
CA ILE A 61 7.07 -8.91 -0.62
C ILE A 61 7.45 -7.73 0.26
N PHE A 62 8.20 -7.99 1.33
CA PHE A 62 8.77 -6.93 2.17
C PHE A 62 10.17 -6.56 1.67
N LYS A 63 10.42 -5.26 1.55
CA LYS A 63 11.73 -4.70 1.20
C LYS A 63 12.06 -3.56 2.15
N ASP A 64 13.11 -3.76 2.94
CA ASP A 64 13.71 -2.69 3.73
C ASP A 64 14.72 -1.96 2.82
N VAL A 65 14.58 -0.63 2.72
CA VAL A 65 15.49 0.23 1.93
C VAL A 65 16.05 1.32 2.82
N THR A 66 17.27 1.77 2.54
CA THR A 66 17.95 2.80 3.34
C THR A 66 18.16 4.12 2.59
N ASN A 67 18.20 4.05 1.26
CA ASN A 67 18.50 5.17 0.39
C ASN A 67 17.73 5.09 -0.93
N LYS A 68 17.77 6.17 -1.71
CA LYS A 68 17.05 6.36 -2.96
C LYS A 68 17.44 5.33 -4.01
N ASN A 69 18.70 4.93 -4.09
CA ASN A 69 19.13 3.93 -5.09
C ASN A 69 18.49 2.57 -4.80
N GLU A 70 18.52 2.10 -3.55
CA GLU A 70 17.85 0.86 -3.14
C GLU A 70 16.34 0.90 -3.38
N LEU A 71 15.72 2.07 -3.15
CA LEU A 71 14.30 2.30 -3.46
C LEU A 71 14.02 2.20 -4.96
N VAL A 72 14.81 2.90 -5.79
CA VAL A 72 14.67 2.87 -7.25
C VAL A 72 14.84 1.46 -7.79
N ASP A 73 15.84 0.71 -7.31
CA ASP A 73 16.06 -0.68 -7.70
C ASP A 73 14.89 -1.60 -7.28
N SER A 74 14.35 -1.40 -6.09
CA SER A 74 13.20 -2.15 -5.60
C SER A 74 11.95 -1.88 -6.43
N LEU A 75 11.70 -0.63 -6.83
CA LEU A 75 10.59 -0.26 -7.69
C LEU A 75 10.78 -0.79 -9.12
N ASN A 76 11.97 -0.62 -9.70
CA ASN A 76 12.27 -1.06 -11.07
C ASN A 76 12.23 -2.58 -11.26
N SER A 77 12.54 -3.34 -10.21
CA SER A 77 12.44 -4.81 -10.24
C SER A 77 11.01 -5.34 -10.03
N PHE A 78 10.08 -4.49 -9.57
CA PHE A 78 8.71 -4.88 -9.27
C PHE A 78 7.75 -4.59 -10.43
N LYS A 79 7.05 -5.64 -10.89
CA LYS A 79 6.20 -5.59 -12.10
C LYS A 79 4.69 -5.68 -11.82
N PHE A 80 4.30 -5.64 -10.55
CA PHE A 80 2.90 -5.79 -10.13
C PHE A 80 2.29 -4.42 -9.82
N ALA A 81 0.97 -4.40 -9.63
CA ALA A 81 0.19 -3.17 -9.67
C ALA A 81 0.30 -2.33 -8.40
N LEU A 82 0.64 -2.92 -7.25
CA LEU A 82 0.43 -2.30 -5.95
C LEU A 82 1.70 -2.27 -5.11
N VAL A 83 2.06 -1.07 -4.67
CA VAL A 83 3.11 -0.82 -3.67
C VAL A 83 2.55 -0.07 -2.46
N ILE A 84 3.05 -0.42 -1.28
CA ILE A 84 2.78 0.23 -0.01
C ILE A 84 4.11 0.78 0.51
N PHE A 85 4.14 2.07 0.79
CA PHE A 85 5.25 2.73 1.48
C PHE A 85 4.94 2.78 2.97
N ASP A 86 5.79 2.15 3.77
CA ASP A 86 5.73 2.05 5.23
C ASP A 86 6.93 2.79 5.83
N MET A 87 6.77 4.08 6.06
CA MET A 87 7.85 4.98 6.47
C MET A 87 7.27 6.29 7.02
N HIS A 88 8.12 7.16 7.55
CA HIS A 88 7.69 8.52 7.88
C HIS A 88 7.46 9.34 6.63
N GLY A 89 6.59 10.33 6.78
CA GLY A 89 6.31 11.33 5.75
C GLY A 89 6.01 12.66 6.40
N GLY A 90 6.05 13.70 5.58
CA GLY A 90 5.78 15.04 6.02
C GLY A 90 5.62 16.00 4.86
N HIS A 91 5.40 17.26 5.21
CA HIS A 91 5.34 18.35 4.26
C HIS A 91 5.92 19.61 4.89
N ASP A 92 6.92 20.19 4.24
CA ASP A 92 7.48 21.48 4.66
C ASP A 92 6.41 22.57 4.62
N TYR A 93 6.50 23.59 5.48
CA TYR A 93 5.45 24.62 5.59
C TYR A 93 5.11 25.28 4.23
N ASP A 94 6.13 25.74 3.50
CA ASP A 94 6.01 26.32 2.15
C ASP A 94 6.80 25.53 1.08
N GLY A 95 7.30 24.35 1.43
CA GLY A 95 8.21 23.56 0.59
C GLY A 95 7.52 22.35 -0.03
N HIS A 96 8.21 21.21 0.05
CA HIS A 96 7.81 19.98 -0.62
C HIS A 96 7.29 18.93 0.37
N GLY A 97 6.40 18.07 -0.11
CA GLY A 97 6.09 16.80 0.53
C GLY A 97 7.27 15.85 0.40
N PHE A 98 7.57 15.15 1.49
CA PHE A 98 8.71 14.25 1.56
C PHE A 98 8.34 12.92 2.21
N LEU A 99 9.18 11.92 1.96
CA LEU A 99 9.24 10.67 2.72
C LEU A 99 10.61 10.59 3.38
N GLU A 100 10.68 10.03 4.58
CA GLU A 100 11.97 9.80 5.24
C GLU A 100 12.42 8.37 4.99
N LEU A 101 13.54 8.24 4.29
CA LEU A 101 14.32 7.00 4.30
C LEU A 101 15.22 7.00 5.54
N SER A 102 15.62 5.82 5.99
CA SER A 102 16.45 5.69 7.19
C SER A 102 17.79 6.43 7.07
N GLY A 103 18.33 6.55 5.85
CA GLY A 103 19.58 7.25 5.55
C GLY A 103 19.43 8.68 5.01
N GLU A 104 18.27 9.07 4.47
CA GLU A 104 18.08 10.38 3.82
C GLU A 104 16.62 10.80 3.68
N ILE A 105 16.39 12.10 3.41
CA ILE A 105 15.10 12.59 2.97
C ILE A 105 14.94 12.32 1.48
N LEU A 106 13.80 11.73 1.10
CA LEU A 106 13.40 11.55 -0.28
C LEU A 106 12.30 12.54 -0.62
N TYR A 107 12.51 13.33 -1.66
CA TYR A 107 11.41 14.06 -2.29
C TYR A 107 10.85 13.21 -3.44
N PRO A 108 9.59 12.76 -3.40
CA PRO A 108 9.11 11.77 -4.38
C PRO A 108 9.16 12.24 -5.84
N TYR A 109 9.25 13.55 -6.10
CA TYR A 109 9.44 14.07 -7.46
C TYR A 109 10.79 13.63 -8.06
N GLU A 110 11.79 13.33 -7.24
CA GLU A 110 13.09 12.82 -7.68
C GLU A 110 13.00 11.43 -8.32
N LEU A 111 11.90 10.70 -8.09
CA LEU A 111 11.67 9.39 -8.72
C LEU A 111 11.21 9.50 -10.18
N MET A 112 10.77 10.70 -10.62
CA MET A 112 10.24 10.92 -11.97
C MET A 112 11.30 10.61 -13.03
N GLY A 113 11.00 9.66 -13.91
CA GLY A 113 11.92 9.21 -14.96
C GLY A 113 13.06 8.31 -14.48
N LEU A 114 13.18 8.05 -13.17
CA LEU A 114 14.18 7.14 -12.60
C LEU A 114 13.59 5.79 -12.16
N ALA A 115 12.37 5.81 -11.61
CA ALA A 115 11.71 4.62 -11.09
C ALA A 115 10.42 4.27 -11.85
N ASN A 116 10.17 2.99 -12.05
CA ASN A 116 8.92 2.44 -12.55
C ASN A 116 7.89 2.41 -11.42
N ILE A 117 7.15 3.49 -11.26
CA ILE A 117 6.13 3.59 -10.20
C ILE A 117 4.95 2.66 -10.50
N PRO A 118 4.61 1.72 -9.59
CA PRO A 118 3.41 0.90 -9.74
C PRO A 118 2.14 1.76 -9.85
N PRO A 119 1.15 1.33 -10.65
CA PRO A 119 -0.05 2.13 -10.89
C PRO A 119 -0.88 2.42 -9.63
N ILE A 120 -0.75 1.63 -8.58
CA ILE A 120 -1.41 1.83 -7.29
C ILE A 120 -0.34 2.02 -6.22
N VAL A 121 -0.31 3.21 -5.64
CA VAL A 121 0.58 3.57 -4.53
C VAL A 121 -0.26 3.78 -3.28
N VAL A 122 0.17 3.19 -2.17
CA VAL A 122 -0.39 3.45 -0.83
C VAL A 122 0.70 4.05 0.03
N LEU A 123 0.49 5.27 0.52
CA LEU A 123 1.40 5.96 1.40
C LEU A 123 0.92 5.81 2.84
N SER A 124 1.49 4.84 3.56
CA SER A 124 1.29 4.68 5.00
C SER A 124 2.31 5.54 5.75
N ALA A 125 2.16 6.85 5.61
CA ALA A 125 3.05 7.87 6.16
C ALA A 125 2.22 9.11 6.53
N CYS A 126 2.73 10.00 7.38
CA CYS A 126 2.03 11.24 7.77
C CYS A 126 2.07 12.31 6.66
N ASP A 127 1.06 13.18 6.63
CA ASP A 127 1.00 14.41 5.82
C ASP A 127 1.45 14.25 4.36
N THR A 128 1.00 13.19 3.70
CA THR A 128 1.38 12.88 2.31
C THR A 128 0.46 13.53 1.26
N SER A 129 -0.73 13.97 1.67
CA SER A 129 -1.64 14.85 0.93
C SER A 129 -2.40 15.77 1.90
N PRO A 130 -1.67 16.68 2.59
CA PRO A 130 -2.22 17.54 3.64
C PRO A 130 -3.23 18.55 3.10
N ALA A 131 -4.23 18.90 3.91
CA ALA A 131 -5.28 19.86 3.53
C ALA A 131 -4.87 21.33 3.79
N ASP A 132 -3.87 21.56 4.63
CA ASP A 132 -3.41 22.87 5.10
C ASP A 132 -2.01 23.26 4.57
N ARG A 133 -1.57 22.62 3.49
CA ARG A 133 -0.30 22.92 2.79
C ARG A 133 -0.54 23.11 1.29
N ASN A 134 0.54 23.38 0.57
CA ASN A 134 0.50 23.59 -0.87
C ASN A 134 0.33 22.25 -1.65
N HIS A 135 0.26 22.35 -2.98
CA HIS A 135 0.01 21.22 -3.87
C HIS A 135 1.27 20.38 -4.18
N PHE A 136 2.47 20.81 -3.79
CA PHE A 136 3.73 20.08 -3.98
C PHE A 136 3.91 18.96 -2.95
N ASN A 137 2.87 18.14 -2.76
CA ASN A 137 2.86 17.04 -1.80
C ASN A 137 3.32 15.70 -2.40
N ALA A 138 3.60 14.73 -1.52
CA ALA A 138 4.10 13.41 -1.90
C ALA A 138 3.12 12.67 -2.84
N ALA A 139 1.82 12.74 -2.57
CA ALA A 139 0.80 12.07 -3.39
C ALA A 139 0.79 12.59 -4.84
N ASN A 140 0.82 13.91 -5.03
CA ASN A 140 0.88 14.52 -6.36
C ASN A 140 2.18 14.17 -7.08
N ALA A 141 3.30 14.13 -6.37
CA ALA A 141 4.57 13.71 -6.95
C ALA A 141 4.52 12.25 -7.47
N PHE A 142 3.90 11.32 -6.75
CA PHE A 142 3.70 9.95 -7.25
C PHE A 142 2.75 9.87 -8.45
N LEU A 143 1.70 10.69 -8.50
CA LEU A 143 0.82 10.81 -9.67
C LEU A 143 1.62 11.29 -10.90
N CYS A 144 2.42 12.34 -10.73
CA CYS A 144 3.31 12.84 -11.79
C CYS A 144 4.36 11.80 -12.22
N ALA A 145 4.84 10.99 -11.28
CA ALA A 145 5.79 9.91 -11.54
C ALA A 145 5.16 8.65 -12.19
N GLY A 146 3.86 8.66 -12.47
CA GLY A 146 3.19 7.64 -13.28
C GLY A 146 2.18 6.75 -12.53
N ALA A 147 2.02 6.92 -11.21
CA ALA A 147 0.94 6.26 -10.48
C ALA A 147 -0.42 6.68 -11.07
N LYS A 148 -1.35 5.72 -11.16
CA LYS A 148 -2.73 5.99 -11.61
C LYS A 148 -3.63 6.39 -10.46
N THR A 149 -3.28 5.94 -9.26
CA THR A 149 -3.96 6.30 -8.03
C THR A 149 -2.99 6.25 -6.86
N VAL A 150 -3.18 7.17 -5.93
CA VAL A 150 -2.43 7.23 -4.68
C VAL A 150 -3.41 7.30 -3.53
N LEU A 151 -3.27 6.39 -2.58
CA LEU A 151 -3.93 6.50 -1.28
C LEU A 151 -2.96 7.20 -0.33
N ALA A 152 -3.36 8.33 0.22
CA ALA A 152 -2.52 9.22 1.01
C ALA A 152 -3.24 9.67 2.29
N SER A 153 -2.47 10.24 3.21
CA SER A 153 -2.92 10.79 4.48
C SER A 153 -3.03 12.31 4.43
N THR A 154 -4.11 12.84 5.01
CA THR A 154 -4.31 14.30 5.14
C THR A 154 -3.72 14.86 6.43
N TYR A 155 -3.55 14.02 7.44
CA TYR A 155 -3.08 14.39 8.78
C TYR A 155 -2.13 13.31 9.30
N PRO A 156 -1.43 13.56 10.41
CA PRO A 156 -0.64 12.53 11.07
C PRO A 156 -1.50 11.31 11.43
N ILE A 157 -0.95 10.12 11.18
CA ILE A 157 -1.62 8.83 11.42
C ILE A 157 -0.90 8.07 12.54
N LEU A 158 -1.66 7.35 13.35
CA LEU A 158 -1.09 6.44 14.34
C LEU A 158 -0.64 5.15 13.63
N SER A 159 0.63 4.77 13.81
CA SER A 159 1.23 3.59 13.16
C SER A 159 0.39 2.32 13.30
N ARG A 160 -0.12 2.05 14.50
CA ARG A 160 -0.96 0.87 14.75
C ARG A 160 -2.28 0.89 14.00
N ASP A 161 -2.92 2.04 13.90
CA ASP A 161 -4.18 2.18 13.17
C ASP A 161 -3.95 2.08 11.66
N ALA A 162 -2.84 2.65 11.18
CA ALA A 162 -2.38 2.49 9.80
C ALA A 162 -2.12 1.02 9.46
N ALA A 163 -1.45 0.28 10.34
CA ALA A 163 -1.23 -1.15 10.18
C ALA A 163 -2.56 -1.93 10.10
N ILE A 164 -3.50 -1.69 11.01
CA ILE A 164 -4.83 -2.31 10.98
C ILE A 164 -5.56 -1.99 9.68
N TYR A 165 -5.45 -0.74 9.20
CA TYR A 165 -6.03 -0.33 7.92
C TYR A 165 -5.42 -1.11 6.75
N ILE A 166 -4.09 -1.25 6.69
CA ILE A 166 -3.40 -2.05 5.67
C ILE A 166 -3.79 -3.54 5.76
N GLY A 167 -3.93 -4.10 6.96
CA GLY A 167 -4.45 -5.46 7.16
C GLY A 167 -5.87 -5.62 6.58
N ARG A 168 -6.76 -4.65 6.79
CA ARG A 168 -8.11 -4.64 6.20
C ARG A 168 -8.08 -4.48 4.68
N LEU A 169 -7.19 -3.62 4.17
CA LEU A 169 -6.97 -3.45 2.74
C LEU A 169 -6.54 -4.76 2.09
N TYR A 170 -5.61 -5.49 2.71
CA TYR A 170 -5.19 -6.83 2.26
C TYR A 170 -6.37 -7.80 2.17
N LYS A 171 -7.24 -7.87 3.21
CA LYS A 171 -8.43 -8.73 3.17
C LYS A 171 -9.36 -8.37 2.01
N ARG A 172 -9.56 -7.08 1.74
CA ARG A 172 -10.38 -6.62 0.60
C ARG A 172 -9.75 -6.97 -0.74
N LEU A 173 -8.43 -6.80 -0.89
CA LEU A 173 -7.71 -7.21 -2.09
C LEU A 173 -7.77 -8.72 -2.33
N ARG A 174 -7.72 -9.53 -1.26
CA ARG A 174 -7.79 -10.99 -1.33
C ARG A 174 -9.19 -11.51 -1.66
N TYR A 175 -10.22 -10.98 -0.99
CA TYR A 175 -11.55 -11.57 -1.03
C TYR A 175 -12.55 -10.79 -1.89
N TYR A 176 -12.52 -9.45 -1.84
CA TYR A 176 -13.52 -8.61 -2.48
C TYR A 176 -13.13 -8.17 -3.90
N LEU A 177 -11.85 -7.86 -4.14
CA LEU A 177 -11.39 -7.42 -5.45
C LEU A 177 -11.59 -8.49 -6.55
N PRO A 178 -11.26 -9.78 -6.35
CA PRO A 178 -11.43 -10.79 -7.38
C PRO A 178 -12.91 -11.01 -7.72
N GLU A 179 -13.78 -11.03 -6.71
CA GLU A 179 -15.25 -11.09 -6.90
C GLU A 179 -15.73 -9.95 -7.80
N ARG A 180 -15.37 -8.70 -7.48
CA ARG A 180 -15.84 -7.54 -8.24
C ARG A 180 -15.28 -7.51 -9.66
N ILE A 181 -13.97 -7.65 -9.84
CA ILE A 181 -13.37 -7.52 -11.17
C ILE A 181 -13.83 -8.65 -12.12
N LEU A 182 -14.00 -9.87 -11.61
CA LEU A 182 -14.21 -11.04 -12.47
C LEU A 182 -15.69 -11.31 -12.75
N PHE A 183 -16.59 -10.92 -11.84
CA PHE A 183 -18.03 -11.08 -12.06
C PHE A 183 -18.70 -9.84 -12.63
N THR A 184 -18.47 -8.64 -12.07
CA THR A 184 -19.17 -7.45 -12.55
C THR A 184 -18.47 -6.79 -13.74
N LYS A 185 -17.14 -7.00 -13.89
CA LYS A 185 -16.31 -6.39 -14.95
C LYS A 185 -16.45 -4.86 -15.05
N THR A 186 -16.87 -4.22 -13.96
CA THR A 186 -17.03 -2.77 -13.86
C THR A 186 -15.80 -2.15 -13.19
N SER A 187 -15.52 -0.88 -13.51
CA SER A 187 -14.56 -0.10 -12.72
C SER A 187 -15.03 -0.02 -11.27
N LEU A 188 -14.14 -0.26 -10.32
CA LEU A 188 -14.42 -0.15 -8.90
C LEU A 188 -13.85 1.16 -8.37
N ARG A 189 -14.69 1.97 -7.71
CA ARG A 189 -14.21 3.22 -7.09
C ARG A 189 -13.52 2.91 -5.77
N TRP A 190 -12.54 3.72 -5.39
CA TRP A 190 -11.92 3.61 -4.07
C TRP A 190 -12.92 3.77 -2.93
N SER A 191 -13.89 4.67 -3.05
CA SER A 191 -14.96 4.82 -2.06
C SER A 191 -15.70 3.50 -1.84
N GLU A 192 -16.14 2.84 -2.91
CA GLU A 192 -16.81 1.54 -2.85
C GLU A 192 -15.88 0.43 -2.34
N PHE A 193 -14.60 0.49 -2.70
CA PHE A 193 -13.63 -0.51 -2.28
C PHE A 193 -13.32 -0.41 -0.79
N ILE A 194 -13.14 0.79 -0.25
CA ILE A 194 -12.76 1.02 1.15
C ILE A 194 -13.96 0.91 2.10
N THR A 195 -15.14 1.40 1.71
CA THR A 195 -16.32 1.33 2.58
C THR A 195 -16.93 -0.07 2.57
N GLY A 196 -16.95 -0.75 1.42
CA GLY A 196 -17.69 -2.00 1.24
C GLY A 196 -19.18 -1.75 1.11
#